data_AF-A0A931X265-F1
#
_entry.id   AF-A0A931X265-F1
#
_cell.length_a   1.000
_cell.length_b   1.000
_cell.length_c   1.000
_cell.angle_alpha   90.00
_cell.angle_beta   90.00
_cell.angle_gamma   90.00
#
_symmetry.space_group_name_H-M   'P 1'
#
loop_
_entity.id
_entity.type
_entity.pdbx_description
1 polymer ?
#
loop_
_entity_poly.entity_id
_entity_poly.type
_entity_poly.pdbx_seq_one_letter_code
_entity_poly.pdbx_strand_id
1 'polypeptide(L)'
;MRTEPKLSPERIELLLRLSRRGLMVVLAMLVIAGSTILAHLIRPGTPLADWPSRLPWLIPLSIVFMVAIIIAPGGKLRWRGDGPEELAILQDELRLANLARAQRFALFAVLLSQIPLALLLSGLPSASAVMAMAVSSVTLGVVTLIASFLVLDTE
;
A
#
# COMPACT_ATOMS: atom_id res chain seq x y z
N MET A 1 32.65 26.71 4.69
CA MET A 1 32.37 25.65 3.71
C MET A 1 31.83 24.43 4.45
N ARG A 2 30.51 24.19 4.42
CA ARG A 2 29.95 22.92 4.88
C ARG A 2 30.26 21.90 3.79
N THR A 3 31.09 20.91 4.09
CA THR A 3 31.27 19.74 3.23
C THR A 3 29.93 19.04 3.13
N GLU A 4 29.29 19.09 1.97
CA GLU A 4 28.11 18.26 1.72
C GLU A 4 28.50 16.81 1.96
N PRO A 5 27.79 16.09 2.85
CA PRO A 5 28.10 14.69 3.09
C PRO A 5 27.91 13.95 1.78
N LYS A 6 29.00 13.44 1.20
CA LYS A 6 28.95 12.57 0.04
C LYS A 6 28.20 11.31 0.46
N LEU A 7 26.94 11.24 0.08
CA LEU A 7 26.11 10.06 0.15
C LEU A 7 26.84 8.90 -0.54
N SER A 8 27.14 7.84 0.21
CA SER A 8 27.68 6.62 -0.39
C SER A 8 26.57 5.97 -1.24
N PRO A 9 26.82 5.66 -2.53
CA PRO A 9 25.81 5.07 -3.42
C PRO A 9 25.19 3.79 -2.85
N GLU A 10 25.95 3.00 -2.09
CA GLU A 10 25.49 1.79 -1.40
C GLU A 10 24.37 2.06 -0.37
N ARG A 11 24.41 3.21 0.33
CA ARG A 11 23.36 3.57 1.31
C ARG A 11 22.07 3.96 0.62
N ILE A 12 22.15 4.70 -0.48
CA ILE A 12 20.97 5.06 -1.29
C ILE A 12 20.29 3.79 -1.80
N GLU A 13 21.08 2.87 -2.36
CA GLU A 13 20.55 1.61 -2.88
C GLU A 13 19.87 0.77 -1.78
N LEU A 14 20.48 0.69 -0.60
CA LEU A 14 19.88 0.01 0.55
C LEU A 14 18.56 0.64 0.99
N LEU A 15 18.50 1.98 1.07
CA LEU A 15 17.28 2.72 1.42
C LEU A 15 16.17 2.49 0.38
N LEU A 16 16.50 2.49 -0.91
CA LEU A 16 15.53 2.21 -1.98
C LEU A 16 15.00 0.77 -1.91
N ARG A 17 15.87 -0.22 -1.71
CA ARG A 17 15.46 -1.63 -1.54
C ARG A 17 14.56 -1.82 -0.32
N LEU A 18 14.88 -1.17 0.81
CA LEU A 18 14.07 -1.19 2.02
C LEU A 18 12.70 -0.54 1.79
N SER A 19 12.68 0.65 1.18
CA SER A 19 11.45 1.37 0.81
C SER A 19 10.54 0.52 -0.08
N ARG A 20 11.11 -0.10 -1.12
CA ARG A 20 10.39 -0.99 -2.04
C ARG A 20 9.79 -2.19 -1.33
N ARG A 21 10.57 -2.84 -0.46
CA ARG A 21 10.08 -3.98 0.33
C ARG A 21 8.96 -3.57 1.28
N GLY A 22 9.09 -2.42 1.94
CA GLY A 22 8.04 -1.84 2.77
C GLY A 22 6.75 -1.62 1.98
N LEU A 23 6.84 -1.01 0.79
CA LEU A 23 5.71 -0.80 -0.10
C LEU A 23 5.06 -2.12 -0.56
N MET A 24 5.83 -3.16 -0.87
CA MET A 24 5.28 -4.49 -1.20
C MET A 24 4.51 -5.12 -0.03
N VAL A 25 5.00 -4.96 1.20
CA VAL A 25 4.30 -5.45 2.40
C VAL A 25 3.00 -4.67 2.62
N VAL A 26 3.05 -3.34 2.51
CA VAL A 26 1.86 -2.48 2.63
C VAL A 26 0.83 -2.83 1.55
N LEU A 27 1.27 -3.05 0.30
CA LEU A 27 0.41 -3.50 -0.79
C LEU A 27 -0.30 -4.81 -0.45
N ALA A 28 0.46 -5.83 -0.02
CA ALA A 28 -0.11 -7.13 0.35
C ALA A 28 -1.12 -7.00 1.49
N MET A 29 -0.83 -6.19 2.51
CA MET A 29 -1.75 -5.94 3.62
C MET A 29 -3.03 -5.24 3.16
N LEU A 30 -2.92 -4.23 2.31
CA LEU A 30 -4.10 -3.52 1.79
C LEU A 30 -5.00 -4.42 0.97
N VAL A 31 -4.41 -5.32 0.15
CA VAL A 31 -5.18 -6.33 -0.58
C VAL A 31 -5.92 -7.25 0.40
N ILE A 32 -5.22 -7.80 1.39
CA ILE A 32 -5.83 -8.71 2.38
C ILE A 32 -6.94 -8.00 3.19
N ALA A 33 -6.67 -6.78 3.68
CA ALA A 33 -7.61 -6.00 4.47
C ALA A 33 -8.84 -5.61 3.65
N GLY A 34 -8.63 -5.06 2.45
CA GLY A 34 -9.71 -4.69 1.55
C GLY A 34 -10.58 -5.88 1.13
N SER A 35 -9.96 -7.02 0.78
CA SER A 35 -10.69 -8.26 0.47
C SER A 35 -11.49 -8.79 1.67
N THR A 36 -10.94 -8.69 2.89
CA THR A 36 -11.64 -9.13 4.11
C THR A 36 -12.86 -8.25 4.40
N ILE A 37 -12.71 -6.92 4.32
CA ILE A 37 -13.82 -5.99 4.52
C ILE A 37 -14.90 -6.22 3.46
N LEU A 38 -14.51 -6.40 2.20
CA LEU A 38 -15.45 -6.70 1.11
C LEU A 38 -16.17 -8.04 1.31
N ALA A 39 -15.47 -9.08 1.76
CA ALA A 39 -16.09 -10.37 2.07
C ALA A 39 -17.18 -10.20 3.15
N HIS A 40 -16.90 -9.40 4.19
CA HIS A 40 -17.85 -9.14 5.27
C HIS A 40 -19.09 -8.36 4.80
N LEU A 41 -18.92 -7.43 3.85
CA LEU A 41 -20.01 -6.62 3.30
C LEU A 41 -20.88 -7.37 2.28
N ILE A 42 -20.28 -8.22 1.44
CA ILE A 42 -20.99 -8.92 0.36
C ILE A 42 -21.64 -10.22 0.87
N ARG A 43 -20.96 -10.97 1.74
CA ARG A 43 -21.43 -12.25 2.29
C ARG A 43 -21.09 -12.38 3.78
N PRO A 44 -21.91 -11.79 4.67
CA PRO A 44 -21.74 -11.98 6.11
C PRO A 44 -21.90 -13.46 6.48
N GLY A 45 -21.11 -13.93 7.45
CA GLY A 45 -21.13 -15.32 7.94
C GLY A 45 -20.32 -16.33 7.11
N THR A 46 -19.54 -15.87 6.12
CA THR A 46 -18.55 -16.73 5.46
C THR A 46 -17.30 -16.89 6.34
N PRO A 47 -16.54 -18.01 6.22
CA PRO A 47 -15.29 -18.18 6.97
C PRO A 47 -14.28 -17.04 6.71
N LEU A 48 -14.30 -16.44 5.52
CA LEU A 48 -13.51 -15.26 5.16
C LEU A 48 -14.03 -13.95 5.78
N ALA A 49 -15.31 -13.86 6.10
CA ALA A 49 -15.85 -12.71 6.82
C ALA A 49 -15.52 -12.80 8.33
N ASP A 50 -15.51 -14.02 8.88
CA ASP A 50 -15.40 -14.25 10.33
C ASP A 50 -13.98 -14.57 10.81
N TRP A 51 -12.98 -14.72 9.93
CA TRP A 51 -11.62 -15.01 10.37
C TRP A 51 -11.03 -13.97 11.34
N PRO A 52 -11.31 -12.65 11.23
CA PRO A 52 -10.75 -11.66 12.15
C PRO A 52 -11.31 -11.79 13.56
N SER A 53 -12.59 -12.19 13.70
CA SER A 53 -13.22 -12.42 15.00
C SER A 53 -12.81 -13.76 15.61
N ARG A 54 -12.44 -14.76 14.79
CA ARG A 54 -11.93 -16.07 15.25
C ARG A 54 -10.48 -16.00 15.73
N LEU A 55 -9.68 -15.10 15.17
CA LEU A 55 -8.30 -14.88 15.61
C LEU A 55 -8.03 -13.38 15.89
N PRO A 56 -8.57 -12.82 16.98
CA PRO A 56 -8.35 -11.40 17.32
C PRO A 56 -6.87 -11.06 17.52
N TRP A 57 -6.04 -12.06 17.82
CA TRP A 57 -4.60 -11.95 18.03
C TRP A 57 -3.85 -11.70 16.72
N LEU A 58 -4.45 -11.98 15.56
CA LEU A 58 -3.83 -11.68 14.27
C LEU A 58 -3.65 -10.19 14.02
N ILE A 59 -4.47 -9.32 14.62
CA ILE A 59 -4.31 -7.86 14.51
C ILE A 59 -2.98 -7.43 15.14
N PRO A 60 -2.73 -7.64 16.45
CA PRO A 60 -1.44 -7.29 17.04
C PRO A 60 -0.29 -8.08 16.43
N LEU A 61 -0.48 -9.35 16.06
CA LEU A 61 0.55 -10.14 15.40
C LEU A 61 0.94 -9.54 14.04
N SER A 62 -0.02 -9.05 13.26
CA SER A 62 0.22 -8.41 11.96
C SER A 62 1.04 -7.11 12.12
N ILE A 63 0.78 -6.33 13.18
CA ILE A 63 1.55 -5.13 13.50
C ILE A 63 2.99 -5.51 13.86
N VAL A 64 3.17 -6.51 14.72
CA VAL A 64 4.50 -7.02 15.10
C VAL A 64 5.24 -7.55 13.87
N PHE A 65 4.56 -8.28 12.99
CA PHE A 65 5.14 -8.80 11.76
C PHE A 65 5.52 -7.67 10.80
N MET A 66 4.72 -6.61 10.72
CA MET A 66 5.00 -5.42 9.92
C MET A 66 6.29 -4.74 10.41
N VAL A 67 6.35 -4.48 11.71
CA VAL A 67 7.51 -3.88 12.38
C VAL A 67 8.73 -4.77 12.19
N ALA A 68 8.59 -6.09 12.36
CA ALA A 68 9.67 -7.03 12.15
C ALA A 68 10.16 -7.05 10.70
N ILE A 69 9.30 -7.08 9.69
CA ILE A 69 9.74 -7.08 8.28
C ILE A 69 10.43 -5.75 7.91
N ILE A 70 9.94 -4.63 8.43
CA ILE A 70 10.49 -3.31 8.16
C ILE A 70 11.85 -3.12 8.88
N ILE A 71 11.97 -3.57 10.13
CA ILE A 71 13.16 -3.35 10.96
C ILE A 71 14.22 -4.43 10.80
N ALA A 72 13.85 -5.70 10.58
CA ALA A 72 14.78 -6.84 10.59
C ALA A 72 16.00 -6.71 9.64
N PRO A 73 15.90 -6.14 8.42
CA PRO A 73 17.06 -5.97 7.56
C PRO A 73 17.90 -4.73 7.90
N GLY A 74 17.36 -3.80 8.71
CA GLY A 74 17.94 -2.48 8.98
C GLY A 74 18.84 -2.38 10.20
N GLY A 75 19.30 -3.50 10.78
CA GLY A 75 19.96 -3.59 12.10
C GLY A 75 21.16 -2.65 12.38
N LYS A 76 21.64 -1.87 11.42
CA LYS A 76 22.64 -0.79 11.60
C LYS A 76 22.24 0.58 11.03
N LEU A 77 21.14 0.67 10.29
CA LEU A 77 20.63 1.92 9.72
C LEU A 77 19.65 2.54 10.73
N ARG A 78 20.14 3.49 11.54
CA ARG A 78 19.25 4.34 12.35
C ARG A 78 18.45 5.21 11.38
N TRP A 79 17.19 4.83 11.14
CA TRP A 79 16.24 5.65 10.40
C TRP A 79 16.14 7.01 11.11
N ARG A 80 16.68 8.06 10.48
CA ARG A 80 16.63 9.43 10.97
C ARG A 80 15.79 10.18 9.96
N GLY A 81 14.52 10.39 10.29
CA GLY A 81 13.52 11.08 9.45
C GLY A 81 13.92 12.48 8.95
N ASP A 82 15.00 13.05 9.49
CA ASP A 82 15.56 14.35 9.13
C ASP A 82 16.94 14.26 8.46
N GLY A 83 17.31 13.08 7.94
CA GLY A 83 18.56 12.91 7.22
C GLY A 83 18.53 13.69 5.89
N PRO A 84 19.58 14.45 5.53
CA PRO A 84 19.67 15.08 4.20
C PRO A 84 19.61 14.03 3.07
N GLU A 85 19.98 12.78 3.40
CA GLU A 85 19.89 11.60 2.54
C GLU A 85 18.44 11.23 2.17
N GLU A 86 17.50 11.32 3.11
CA GLU A 86 16.09 10.97 2.88
C GLU A 86 15.35 12.08 2.14
N LEU A 87 15.65 13.34 2.45
CA LEU A 87 15.10 14.49 1.73
C LEU A 87 15.54 14.50 0.26
N ALA A 88 16.79 14.12 -0.03
CA ALA A 88 17.27 14.00 -1.41
C ALA A 88 16.52 12.89 -2.18
N ILE A 89 16.19 11.78 -1.54
CA ILE A 89 15.41 10.68 -2.15
C ILE A 89 13.93 11.08 -2.35
N LEU A 90 13.37 11.87 -1.43
CA LEU A 90 11.99 12.36 -1.51
C LEU A 90 11.80 13.46 -2.56
N GLN A 91 12.84 14.26 -2.80
CA GLN A 91 12.84 15.34 -3.80
C GLN A 91 13.33 14.90 -5.18
N ASP A 92 13.55 13.60 -5.38
CA ASP A 92 13.92 13.08 -6.70
C ASP A 92 12.76 13.32 -7.69
N GLU A 93 13.00 14.20 -8.67
CA GLU A 93 12.02 14.62 -9.67
C GLU A 93 11.45 13.42 -10.43
N LEU A 94 12.26 12.38 -10.66
CA LEU A 94 11.83 11.15 -11.33
C LEU A 94 10.78 10.40 -10.51
N ARG A 95 10.97 10.32 -9.18
CA ARG A 95 10.00 9.65 -8.29
C ARG A 95 8.69 10.43 -8.20
N LEU A 96 8.75 11.75 -8.18
CA LEU A 96 7.56 12.60 -8.24
C LEU A 96 6.80 12.43 -9.56
N ALA A 97 7.51 12.36 -10.68
CA ALA A 97 6.91 12.09 -11.99
C ALA A 97 6.26 10.70 -12.06
N ASN A 98 6.94 9.67 -11.54
CA ASN A 98 6.41 8.32 -11.46
C ASN A 98 5.18 8.23 -10.55
N LEU A 99 5.19 8.94 -9.41
CA LEU A 99 4.02 9.03 -8.53
C LEU A 99 2.83 9.69 -9.23
N ALA A 100 3.04 10.79 -9.94
CA ALA A 100 1.98 11.45 -10.71
C ALA A 100 1.42 10.54 -11.82
N ARG A 101 2.26 9.77 -12.49
CA ARG A 101 1.82 8.78 -13.49
C ARG A 101 1.04 7.64 -12.84
N ALA A 102 1.51 7.11 -11.70
CA ALA A 102 0.80 6.09 -10.93
C ALA A 102 -0.57 6.59 -10.44
N GLN A 103 -0.68 7.84 -10.01
CA GLN A 103 -1.97 8.46 -9.62
C GLN A 103 -2.96 8.49 -10.78
N ARG A 104 -2.50 8.82 -11.99
CA ARG A 104 -3.35 8.80 -13.19
C ARG A 104 -3.85 7.38 -13.49
N PHE A 105 -2.97 6.38 -13.44
CA PHE A 105 -3.37 4.98 -13.63
C PHE A 105 -4.36 4.50 -12.57
N ALA A 106 -4.14 4.84 -11.30
CA ALA A 106 -5.07 4.54 -10.22
C ALA A 106 -6.45 5.16 -10.47
N LEU A 107 -6.49 6.44 -10.86
CA LEU A 107 -7.74 7.13 -11.20
C LEU A 107 -8.46 6.43 -12.36
N PHE A 108 -7.75 6.13 -13.46
CA PHE A 108 -8.33 5.43 -14.60
C PHE A 108 -8.86 4.04 -14.21
N ALA A 109 -8.11 3.27 -13.43
CA ALA A 109 -8.53 1.95 -12.97
C ALA A 109 -9.81 2.04 -12.12
N VAL A 110 -9.87 2.99 -11.18
CA VAL A 110 -11.06 3.21 -10.34
C VAL A 110 -12.26 3.60 -11.20
N LEU A 111 -12.11 4.54 -12.13
CA LEU A 111 -13.20 4.97 -13.00
C LEU A 111 -13.72 3.85 -13.90
N LEU A 112 -12.81 3.10 -14.54
CA LEU A 112 -13.17 1.96 -15.39
C LEU A 112 -13.84 0.83 -14.59
N SER A 113 -13.47 0.67 -13.31
CA SER A 113 -14.05 -0.35 -12.44
C SER A 113 -15.46 -0.01 -11.93
N GLN A 114 -15.92 1.24 -12.02
CA GLN A 114 -17.23 1.62 -11.45
C GLN A 114 -18.39 0.84 -12.07
N ILE A 115 -18.37 0.64 -13.40
CA ILE A 115 -19.41 -0.10 -14.12
C ILE A 115 -19.46 -1.58 -13.69
N PRO A 116 -18.36 -2.35 -13.75
CA PRO A 116 -18.40 -3.74 -13.31
C PRO A 116 -18.71 -3.85 -11.81
N LEU A 117 -18.21 -2.94 -10.97
CA LEU A 117 -18.56 -2.93 -9.54
C LEU A 117 -20.05 -2.67 -9.32
N ALA A 118 -20.66 -1.72 -10.03
CA ALA A 118 -22.08 -1.45 -9.92
C ALA A 118 -22.93 -2.66 -10.32
N LEU A 119 -22.55 -3.37 -11.39
CA LEU A 119 -23.21 -4.59 -11.83
C LEU A 119 -23.06 -5.72 -10.79
N LEU A 120 -21.85 -5.94 -10.28
CA LEU A 120 -21.56 -6.97 -9.28
C LEU A 120 -22.30 -6.75 -7.95
N LEU A 121 -22.53 -5.49 -7.57
CA LEU A 121 -23.14 -5.12 -6.29
C LEU A 121 -24.66 -4.86 -6.39
N SER A 122 -25.25 -4.95 -7.58
CA SER A 122 -26.67 -4.65 -7.83
C SER A 122 -27.67 -5.51 -7.04
N GLY A 123 -27.26 -6.71 -6.62
CA GLY A 123 -28.10 -7.63 -5.84
C GLY A 123 -28.06 -7.41 -4.32
N LEU A 124 -27.27 -6.44 -3.82
CA LEU A 124 -27.14 -6.17 -2.39
C LEU A 124 -28.15 -5.12 -1.91
N PRO A 125 -28.51 -5.12 -0.61
CA PRO A 125 -29.23 -4.02 0.01
C PRO A 125 -28.51 -2.69 -0.20
N SER A 126 -29.25 -1.58 -0.36
CA SER A 126 -28.70 -0.27 -0.72
C SER A 126 -27.55 0.18 0.18
N ALA A 127 -27.70 0.07 1.50
CA ALA A 127 -26.66 0.42 2.46
C ALA A 127 -25.37 -0.41 2.29
N SER A 128 -25.51 -1.72 2.07
CA SER A 128 -24.38 -2.64 1.88
C SER A 128 -23.71 -2.42 0.51
N ALA A 129 -24.49 -2.13 -0.54
CA ALA A 129 -23.99 -1.81 -1.87
C ALA A 129 -23.14 -0.52 -1.85
N VAL A 130 -23.61 0.55 -1.20
CA VAL A 130 -22.84 1.80 -1.08
C VAL A 130 -21.53 1.57 -0.33
N MET A 131 -21.55 0.86 0.80
CA MET A 131 -20.33 0.55 1.54
C MET A 131 -19.36 -0.31 0.73
N ALA A 132 -19.85 -1.37 0.08
CA ALA A 132 -19.01 -2.24 -0.73
C ALA A 132 -18.40 -1.50 -1.92
N MET A 133 -19.13 -0.57 -2.54
CA MET A 133 -18.66 0.26 -3.63
C MET A 133 -17.57 1.24 -3.16
N ALA A 134 -17.76 1.88 -2.00
CA ALA A 134 -16.78 2.78 -1.40
C ALA A 134 -15.48 2.04 -1.05
N VAL A 135 -15.58 0.91 -0.34
CA VAL A 135 -14.41 0.09 0.05
C VAL A 135 -13.69 -0.44 -1.18
N SER A 136 -14.42 -0.93 -2.19
CA SER A 136 -13.82 -1.42 -3.43
C SER A 136 -13.05 -0.33 -4.16
N SER A 137 -13.64 0.87 -4.26
CA SER A 137 -13.03 2.00 -4.98
C SER A 137 -11.76 2.49 -4.28
N VAL A 138 -11.79 2.64 -2.96
CA VAL A 138 -10.60 3.04 -2.17
C VAL A 138 -9.53 1.97 -2.26
N THR A 139 -9.88 0.70 -2.03
CA THR A 139 -8.92 -0.41 -2.07
C THR A 139 -8.27 -0.50 -3.45
N LEU A 140 -9.06 -0.52 -4.52
CA LEU A 140 -8.56 -0.60 -5.88
C LEU A 140 -7.67 0.60 -6.21
N GLY A 141 -8.08 1.81 -5.83
CA GLY A 141 -7.30 3.03 -6.06
C GLY A 141 -5.94 2.98 -5.39
N VAL A 142 -5.89 2.65 -4.09
CA VAL A 142 -4.62 2.60 -3.34
C VAL A 142 -3.74 1.43 -3.81
N VAL A 143 -4.32 0.25 -4.04
CA VAL A 143 -3.59 -0.93 -4.55
C VAL A 143 -3.00 -0.64 -5.93
N THR A 144 -3.78 -0.06 -6.84
CA THR A 144 -3.30 0.30 -8.18
C THR A 144 -2.23 1.38 -8.12
N LEU A 145 -2.41 2.41 -7.27
CA LEU A 145 -1.40 3.44 -7.06
C LEU A 145 -0.06 2.83 -6.65
N ILE A 146 -0.06 2.01 -5.60
CA ILE A 146 1.18 1.42 -5.06
C ILE A 146 1.77 0.42 -6.06
N ALA A 147 0.95 -0.42 -6.69
CA ALA A 147 1.42 -1.39 -7.68
C ALA A 147 2.02 -0.70 -8.91
N SER A 148 1.34 0.31 -9.47
CA SER A 148 1.86 1.09 -10.59
C SER A 148 3.12 1.86 -10.20
N PHE A 149 3.19 2.44 -9.00
CA PHE A 149 4.40 3.10 -8.52
C PHE A 149 5.57 2.11 -8.41
N LEU A 150 5.34 0.90 -7.87
CA LEU A 150 6.36 -0.14 -7.77
C LEU A 150 6.88 -0.61 -9.13
N VAL A 151 6.02 -0.68 -10.15
CA VAL A 151 6.38 -1.05 -11.52
C VAL A 151 7.10 0.10 -12.26
N LEU A 152 6.72 1.35 -12.01
CA LEU A 152 7.38 2.50 -12.64
C LEU A 152 8.73 2.84 -11.98
N ASP A 153 8.89 2.58 -10.68
CA ASP A 153 10.15 2.76 -9.96
C ASP A 153 11.21 1.70 -10.36
N THR A 154 10.86 0.68 -11.16
CA THR A 154 11.82 -0.28 -11.76
C THR A 154 12.44 0.17 -13.07
N GLU A 155 11.83 1.13 -13.78
CA GLU A 155 12.27 1.65 -15.09
C GLU A 155 13.21 2.85 -14.92
#